data_AF-A0A9E2AJ90-F1
#
_entry.id   AF-A0A9E2AJ90-F1
#
_cell.length_a   1.000
_cell.length_b   1.000
_cell.length_c   1.000
_cell.angle_alpha   90.00
_cell.angle_beta   90.00
_cell.angle_gamma   90.00
#
_symmetry.space_group_name_H-M   'P 1'
#
loop_
_entity.id
_entity.type
_entity.pdbx_description
1 polymer ?
#
loop_
_entity_poly.entity_id
_entity_poly.type
_entity_poly.pdbx_seq_one_letter_code
_entity_poly.pdbx_strand_id
1 'polypeptide(L)'
;MEELQIHSASNSYLDDLYEELGRILAEIRPWSEDLYESEYYFEKRWLEVRNSNEAIILHIFRSDGEYLESTNGNILTGKWSILENSNTMILECPTISGKAEKTLYDLSFLNKDFFILKKHGTHKSFLVLGRDQLVSGMNLEEVIDLISAQYSNNKSWIKVLFVIVLVVALFFLFRDWT
;
A
#
# COMPACT_ATOMS: atom_id res chain seq x y z
N MET A 1 -0.90 35.11 -10.02
CA MET A 1 -1.47 35.20 -8.66
C MET A 1 -2.50 34.08 -8.43
N GLU A 2 -3.42 33.85 -9.38
CA GLU A 2 -4.45 32.80 -9.30
C GLU A 2 -3.89 31.35 -9.42
N GLU A 3 -2.97 31.09 -10.35
CA GLU A 3 -2.31 29.75 -10.48
C GLU A 3 -1.52 29.34 -9.22
N LEU A 4 -0.95 30.29 -8.49
CA LEU A 4 -0.20 30.01 -7.25
C LEU A 4 -1.14 29.60 -6.11
N GLN A 5 -2.36 30.14 -6.07
CA GLN A 5 -3.35 29.77 -5.07
C GLN A 5 -3.95 28.39 -5.36
N ILE A 6 -4.24 28.09 -6.63
CA ILE A 6 -4.75 26.77 -7.06
C ILE A 6 -3.72 25.67 -6.78
N HIS A 7 -2.44 25.91 -7.09
CA HIS A 7 -1.38 24.94 -6.80
C HIS A 7 -1.18 24.72 -5.29
N SER A 8 -1.26 25.77 -4.48
CA SER A 8 -1.17 25.64 -3.01
C SER A 8 -2.35 24.88 -2.40
N ALA A 9 -3.57 25.09 -2.91
CA ALA A 9 -4.76 24.43 -2.42
C ALA A 9 -4.78 22.94 -2.81
N SER A 10 -4.36 22.61 -4.04
CA SER A 10 -4.23 21.23 -4.50
C SER A 10 -3.19 20.45 -3.71
N ASN A 11 -2.04 21.05 -3.38
CA ASN A 11 -1.01 20.39 -2.58
C ASN A 11 -1.48 20.17 -1.13
N SER A 12 -2.22 21.12 -0.55
CA SER A 12 -2.80 20.96 0.80
C SER A 12 -3.80 19.81 0.84
N TYR A 13 -4.69 19.72 -0.14
CA TYR A 13 -5.70 18.64 -0.18
C TYR A 13 -5.07 17.25 -0.32
N LEU A 14 -4.04 17.10 -1.16
CA LEU A 14 -3.32 15.83 -1.28
C LEU A 14 -2.59 15.45 0.01
N ASP A 15 -2.02 16.43 0.70
CA ASP A 15 -1.38 16.20 2.01
C ASP A 15 -2.39 15.66 3.03
N ASP A 16 -3.60 16.23 3.08
CA ASP A 16 -4.68 15.79 3.96
C ASP A 16 -5.11 14.34 3.65
N LEU A 17 -5.24 13.98 2.36
CA LEU A 17 -5.54 12.60 1.95
C LEU A 17 -4.45 11.62 2.37
N TYR A 18 -3.17 11.98 2.23
CA TYR A 18 -2.07 11.11 2.65
C TYR A 18 -1.99 10.96 4.18
N GLU A 19 -2.34 12.00 4.93
CA GLU A 19 -2.44 11.93 6.39
C GLU A 19 -3.57 10.99 6.81
N GLU A 20 -4.74 11.10 6.17
CA GLU A 20 -5.87 10.21 6.40
C GLU A 20 -5.54 8.75 6.05
N LEU A 21 -4.94 8.52 4.88
CA LEU A 21 -4.46 7.20 4.48
C LEU A 21 -3.50 6.66 5.54
N GLY A 22 -2.49 7.44 5.96
CA GLY A 22 -1.54 7.02 6.99
C GLY A 22 -2.21 6.60 8.31
N ARG A 23 -3.25 7.32 8.75
CA ARG A 23 -4.04 6.97 9.93
C ARG A 23 -4.80 5.64 9.75
N ILE A 24 -5.45 5.44 8.60
CA ILE A 24 -6.17 4.19 8.31
C ILE A 24 -5.19 3.02 8.25
N LEU A 25 -4.06 3.17 7.55
CA LEU A 25 -3.02 2.13 7.44
C LEU A 25 -2.43 1.76 8.80
N ALA A 26 -2.25 2.73 9.70
CA ALA A 26 -1.80 2.43 11.06
C ALA A 26 -2.82 1.59 11.84
N GLU A 27 -4.11 1.84 11.66
CA GLU A 27 -5.17 1.02 12.26
C GLU A 27 -5.23 -0.38 11.66
N ILE A 28 -5.01 -0.50 10.34
CA ILE A 28 -5.11 -1.78 9.64
C ILE A 28 -3.83 -2.60 9.58
N ARG A 29 -2.74 -2.08 10.13
CA ARG A 29 -1.43 -2.72 10.12
C ARG A 29 -1.42 -4.18 10.58
N PRO A 30 -2.17 -4.62 11.62
CA PRO A 30 -2.18 -6.02 12.05
C PRO A 30 -2.70 -7.01 11.00
N TRP A 31 -3.38 -6.54 9.96
CA TRP A 31 -3.88 -7.35 8.84
C TRP A 31 -3.00 -7.24 7.59
N SER A 32 -1.83 -6.60 7.71
CA SER A 32 -0.85 -6.52 6.63
C SER A 32 0.01 -7.78 6.62
N GLU A 33 0.24 -8.28 5.42
CA GLU A 33 1.28 -9.26 5.11
C GLU A 33 2.67 -8.58 5.11
N ASP A 34 3.72 -9.37 5.04
CA ASP A 34 5.13 -8.95 5.02
C ASP A 34 5.72 -9.02 3.59
N LEU A 35 6.77 -8.24 3.31
CA LEU A 35 7.49 -8.33 2.03
C LEU A 35 8.17 -9.69 1.79
N TYR A 36 8.40 -10.51 2.82
CA TYR A 36 8.88 -11.88 2.63
C TYR A 36 7.81 -12.84 2.08
N GLU A 37 6.52 -12.47 2.13
CA GLU A 37 5.39 -13.27 1.64
C GLU A 37 5.14 -12.96 0.16
N SER A 38 6.10 -13.37 -0.66
CA SER A 38 6.21 -13.05 -2.09
C SER A 38 4.95 -13.36 -2.94
N GLU A 39 4.16 -14.33 -2.54
CA GLU A 39 2.89 -14.71 -3.18
C GLU A 39 1.88 -13.56 -3.21
N TYR A 40 2.03 -12.57 -2.32
CA TYR A 40 1.14 -11.42 -2.28
C TYR A 40 1.43 -10.41 -3.38
N TYR A 41 2.64 -10.31 -3.92
CA TYR A 41 2.99 -9.24 -4.87
C TYR A 41 3.77 -9.66 -6.13
N PHE A 42 4.37 -10.85 -6.18
CA PHE A 42 5.10 -11.31 -7.36
C PHE A 42 4.21 -11.56 -8.57
N GLU A 43 4.72 -11.20 -9.76
CA GLU A 43 4.09 -11.45 -11.07
C GLU A 43 2.65 -10.91 -11.19
N LYS A 44 2.29 -9.98 -10.30
CA LYS A 44 0.99 -9.35 -10.22
C LYS A 44 1.05 -7.99 -10.92
N ARG A 45 -0.03 -7.69 -11.65
CA ARG A 45 -0.28 -6.36 -12.23
C ARG A 45 -0.84 -5.44 -11.14
N TRP A 46 -0.02 -4.49 -10.74
CA TRP A 46 -0.34 -3.50 -9.72
C TRP A 46 -0.58 -2.15 -10.39
N LEU A 47 -1.81 -1.68 -10.36
CA LEU A 47 -2.17 -0.38 -10.92
C LEU A 47 -1.87 0.70 -9.89
N GLU A 48 -1.12 1.71 -10.32
CA GLU A 48 -0.84 2.87 -9.48
C GLU A 48 -2.06 3.79 -9.39
N VAL A 49 -2.46 4.09 -8.16
CA VAL A 49 -3.54 5.02 -7.86
C VAL A 49 -2.95 6.38 -7.58
N ARG A 50 -3.41 7.38 -8.33
CA ARG A 50 -2.96 8.78 -8.24
C ARG A 50 -4.11 9.71 -8.57
N ASN A 51 -3.98 10.97 -8.18
CA ASN A 51 -5.03 11.97 -8.42
C ASN A 51 -5.01 12.56 -9.85
N SER A 52 -4.08 12.10 -10.72
CA SER A 52 -4.04 12.47 -12.14
C SER A 52 -4.35 11.25 -13.00
N ASN A 53 -5.32 11.41 -13.91
CA ASN A 53 -5.79 10.34 -14.80
C ASN A 53 -5.07 10.34 -16.16
N GLU A 54 -3.98 11.10 -16.31
CA GLU A 54 -3.30 11.28 -17.60
C GLU A 54 -2.55 10.03 -18.08
N ALA A 55 -2.10 9.18 -17.14
CA ALA A 55 -1.30 8.00 -17.45
C ALA A 55 -1.73 6.81 -16.60
N ILE A 56 -1.93 5.67 -17.26
CA ILE A 56 -2.13 4.37 -16.62
C ILE A 56 -0.76 3.76 -16.40
N ILE A 57 -0.38 3.58 -15.13
CA ILE A 57 0.93 3.05 -14.74
C ILE A 57 0.74 1.72 -14.01
N LEU A 58 1.30 0.67 -14.60
CA LEU A 58 1.30 -0.67 -14.02
C LEU A 58 2.70 -1.01 -13.53
N HIS A 59 2.76 -1.53 -12.31
CA HIS A 59 3.94 -2.02 -11.63
C HIS A 59 3.90 -3.56 -11.62
N ILE A 60 5.00 -4.21 -11.99
CA ILE A 60 5.14 -5.67 -11.91
C ILE A 60 6.50 -6.00 -11.29
N PHE A 61 6.47 -6.77 -10.20
CA PHE A 61 7.66 -7.23 -9.49
C PHE A 61 7.90 -8.70 -9.85
N ARG A 62 9.01 -8.98 -10.53
CA ARG A 62 9.39 -10.35 -10.89
C ARG A 62 10.24 -11.00 -9.82
N SER A 63 10.10 -12.32 -9.71
CA SER A 63 10.81 -13.12 -8.70
C SER A 63 12.34 -13.10 -8.81
N ASP A 64 12.89 -12.72 -9.95
CA ASP A 64 14.32 -12.59 -10.22
C ASP A 64 14.90 -11.21 -9.85
N GLY A 65 14.08 -10.32 -9.30
CA GLY A 65 14.46 -8.94 -8.95
C GLY A 65 14.32 -7.94 -10.09
N GLU A 66 13.79 -8.35 -11.25
CA GLU A 66 13.42 -7.43 -12.32
C GLU A 66 12.13 -6.67 -11.96
N TYR A 67 12.14 -5.36 -12.16
CA TYR A 67 10.97 -4.49 -11.99
C TYR A 67 10.51 -4.00 -13.35
N LEU A 68 9.22 -4.14 -13.67
CA LEU A 68 8.63 -3.60 -14.89
C LEU A 68 7.63 -2.51 -14.55
N GLU A 69 7.81 -1.37 -15.22
CA GLU A 69 6.86 -0.27 -15.19
C GLU A 69 6.27 -0.12 -16.59
N SER A 70 4.95 -0.27 -16.70
CA SER A 70 4.24 -0.05 -17.96
C SER A 70 3.44 1.23 -17.88
N THR A 71 3.84 2.25 -18.62
CA THR A 71 3.10 3.50 -18.77
C THR A 71 2.37 3.52 -20.11
N ASN A 72 1.04 3.50 -20.08
CA ASN A 72 0.18 3.45 -21.28
C ASN A 72 0.59 2.34 -22.28
N GLY A 73 1.02 1.19 -21.77
CA GLY A 73 1.46 0.02 -22.55
C GLY A 73 2.94 0.03 -22.97
N ASN A 74 3.68 1.12 -22.73
CA ASN A 74 5.12 1.15 -22.96
C ASN A 74 5.85 0.66 -21.72
N ILE A 75 6.72 -0.34 -21.88
CA ILE A 75 7.42 -0.99 -20.79
C ILE A 75 8.82 -0.41 -20.63
N LEU A 76 9.16 -0.06 -19.40
CA LEU A 76 10.52 0.19 -18.96
C LEU A 76 10.91 -0.85 -17.91
N THR A 77 12.18 -1.24 -17.93
CA THR A 77 12.73 -2.30 -17.06
C THR A 77 13.74 -1.73 -16.08
N GLY A 78 13.45 -1.86 -14.79
CA GLY A 78 14.31 -1.51 -13.68
C GLY A 78 14.65 -2.71 -12.80
N LYS A 79 14.99 -2.46 -11.54
CA LYS A 79 15.27 -3.50 -10.54
C LYS A 79 14.54 -3.20 -9.24
N TRP A 80 14.26 -4.25 -8.48
CA TRP A 80 13.79 -4.12 -7.11
C TRP A 80 14.53 -5.10 -6.21
N SER A 81 14.63 -4.76 -4.92
CA SER A 81 15.12 -5.68 -3.89
C SER A 81 14.52 -5.35 -2.53
N ILE A 82 14.52 -6.31 -1.61
CA ILE A 82 14.19 -6.08 -0.20
C ILE A 82 15.49 -5.92 0.59
N LEU A 83 15.50 -4.99 1.55
CA LEU A 83 16.60 -4.88 2.50
C LEU A 83 16.48 -6.01 3.54
N GLU A 84 17.56 -6.78 3.71
CA GLU A 84 17.56 -7.95 4.59
C GLU A 84 17.11 -7.60 6.02
N ASN A 85 16.28 -8.47 6.59
CA ASN A 85 15.70 -8.35 7.93
C ASN A 85 14.87 -7.07 8.14
N SER A 86 14.37 -6.45 7.07
CA SER A 86 13.42 -5.36 7.17
C SER A 86 12.23 -5.51 6.21
N ASN A 87 11.22 -4.69 6.45
CA ASN A 87 10.05 -4.50 5.59
C ASN A 87 10.26 -3.30 4.64
N THR A 88 11.46 -3.21 4.07
CA THR A 88 11.87 -2.07 3.25
C THR A 88 12.25 -2.56 1.86
N MET A 89 11.66 -1.93 0.85
CA MET A 89 11.90 -2.20 -0.56
C MET A 89 12.74 -1.09 -1.19
N ILE A 90 13.72 -1.47 -2.01
CA ILE A 90 14.47 -0.56 -2.87
C ILE A 90 13.91 -0.72 -4.27
N LEU A 91 13.42 0.38 -4.85
CA LEU A 91 12.99 0.45 -6.24
C LEU A 91 13.99 1.26 -7.05
N GLU A 92 14.57 0.62 -8.06
CA GLU A 92 15.41 1.25 -9.07
C GLU A 92 14.54 1.48 -10.31
N CYS A 93 13.94 2.67 -10.38
CA CYS A 93 13.07 3.03 -11.49
C CYS A 93 13.92 3.27 -12.75
N PRO A 94 13.50 2.73 -13.89
CA PRO A 94 14.18 2.98 -15.16
C PRO A 94 13.99 4.44 -15.57
N THR A 95 15.09 5.12 -15.91
CA THR A 95 15.04 6.49 -16.44
C THR A 95 15.59 6.54 -17.85
N ILE A 96 14.99 7.38 -18.69
CA ILE A 96 15.44 7.59 -20.09
C ILE A 96 16.84 8.23 -20.13
N SER A 97 17.25 8.91 -19.07
CA SER A 97 18.54 9.61 -18.96
C SER A 97 19.72 8.72 -18.54
N GLY A 98 19.50 7.42 -18.26
CA GLY A 98 20.55 6.46 -17.93
C GLY A 98 21.11 6.55 -16.50
N LYS A 99 20.61 7.47 -15.67
CA LYS A 99 20.84 7.45 -14.21
C LYS A 99 19.59 6.89 -13.53
N ALA A 100 19.61 5.61 -13.21
CA ALA A 100 18.52 4.99 -12.48
C ALA A 100 18.42 5.61 -11.07
N GLU A 101 17.27 6.20 -10.75
CA GLU A 101 17.00 6.71 -9.42
C GLU A 101 16.59 5.54 -8.52
N LYS A 102 17.26 5.41 -7.38
CA LYS A 102 16.93 4.42 -6.37
C LYS A 102 16.11 5.10 -5.29
N THR A 103 14.89 4.64 -5.10
CA THR A 103 14.02 5.09 -4.03
C THR A 103 13.84 3.98 -3.01
N LEU A 104 14.01 4.34 -1.74
CA LEU A 104 13.78 3.46 -0.60
C LEU A 104 12.34 3.64 -0.12
N TYR A 105 11.64 2.53 0.08
CA TYR A 105 10.25 2.49 0.53
C TYR A 105 10.10 1.57 1.74
N ASP A 106 9.39 2.03 2.76
CA ASP A 106 8.94 1.19 3.85
C ASP A 106 7.54 0.65 3.52
N LEU A 107 7.34 -0.65 3.74
CA LEU A 107 6.03 -1.26 3.61
C LEU A 107 5.06 -0.61 4.60
N SER A 108 3.97 -0.03 4.09
CA SER A 108 2.89 0.49 4.93
C SER A 108 1.76 -0.50 5.06
N PHE A 109 1.38 -1.17 3.97
CA PHE A 109 0.34 -2.19 3.98
C PHE A 109 0.44 -3.10 2.75
N LEU A 110 0.22 -4.40 2.94
CA LEU A 110 0.17 -5.40 1.87
C LEU A 110 -0.95 -6.39 2.15
N ASN A 111 -1.76 -6.67 1.14
CA ASN A 111 -2.67 -7.82 1.12
C ASN A 111 -2.87 -8.27 -0.34
N LYS A 112 -3.88 -9.11 -0.58
CA LYS A 112 -4.24 -9.59 -1.93
C LYS A 112 -4.72 -8.49 -2.91
N ASP A 113 -5.22 -7.37 -2.39
CA ASP A 113 -5.94 -6.33 -3.13
C ASP A 113 -5.13 -5.01 -3.26
N PHE A 114 -4.30 -4.71 -2.27
CA PHE A 114 -3.53 -3.47 -2.13
C PHE A 114 -2.08 -3.75 -1.76
N PHE A 115 -1.19 -2.97 -2.35
CA PHE A 115 0.23 -2.93 -2.02
C PHE A 115 0.66 -1.47 -1.88
N ILE A 116 0.84 -1.04 -0.64
CA ILE A 116 1.08 0.36 -0.29
C ILE A 116 2.43 0.51 0.36
N LEU A 117 3.26 1.31 -0.30
CA LEU A 117 4.63 1.60 0.07
C LEU A 117 4.73 3.08 0.45
N LYS A 118 5.45 3.40 1.51
CA LYS A 118 5.72 4.79 1.92
C LYS A 118 7.17 5.11 1.63
N LYS A 119 7.43 6.19 0.91
CA LYS A 119 8.80 6.63 0.61
C LYS A 119 9.52 6.93 1.93
N HIS A 120 10.69 6.33 2.11
CA HIS A 120 11.48 6.50 3.32
C HIS A 120 11.91 7.97 3.49
N GLY A 121 11.94 8.45 4.73
CA GLY A 121 12.36 9.82 5.05
C GLY A 121 11.34 10.92 4.75
N THR A 122 10.12 10.57 4.31
CA THR A 122 9.02 11.53 4.15
C THR A 122 7.72 10.97 4.73
N HIS A 123 6.87 11.84 5.27
CA HIS A 123 5.55 11.47 5.79
C HIS A 123 4.44 11.57 4.73
N LYS A 124 4.73 12.18 3.58
CA LYS A 124 3.72 12.68 2.62
C LYS A 124 3.78 12.03 1.23
N SER A 125 4.48 10.90 1.10
CA SER A 125 4.64 10.25 -0.20
C SER A 125 4.40 8.76 -0.05
N PHE A 126 3.24 8.34 -0.55
CA PHE A 126 2.86 6.95 -0.68
C PHE A 126 2.85 6.56 -2.15
N LEU A 127 3.37 5.37 -2.45
CA LEU A 127 3.10 4.67 -3.67
C LEU A 127 1.94 3.71 -3.37
N VAL A 128 0.75 4.09 -3.83
CA VAL A 128 -0.50 3.34 -3.61
C VAL A 128 -0.74 2.48 -4.83
N LEU A 129 -0.63 1.16 -4.65
CA LEU A 129 -0.89 0.21 -5.71
C LEU A 129 -2.12 -0.63 -5.35
N GLY A 130 -3.01 -0.82 -6.32
CA GLY A 130 -4.16 -1.70 -6.18
C GLY A 130 -4.24 -2.70 -7.32
N ARG A 131 -5.05 -3.74 -7.14
CA ARG A 131 -5.37 -4.65 -8.24
C ARG A 131 -6.12 -3.88 -9.32
N ASP A 132 -5.64 -3.97 -10.55
CA ASP A 132 -6.22 -3.31 -11.73
C ASP A 132 -7.75 -3.47 -11.82
N GLN A 133 -8.26 -4.67 -11.61
CA GLN A 133 -9.71 -4.97 -11.62
C GLN A 133 -10.52 -4.27 -10.52
N LEU A 134 -9.87 -3.87 -9.43
CA LEU A 134 -10.50 -3.27 -8.26
C LEU A 134 -10.43 -1.74 -8.30
N VAL A 135 -9.28 -1.18 -8.68
CA VAL A 135 -9.01 0.27 -8.55
C VAL A 135 -8.98 1.03 -9.89
N SER A 136 -9.20 0.35 -11.02
CA SER A 136 -9.20 1.00 -12.34
C SER A 136 -10.20 2.14 -12.42
N GLY A 137 -9.71 3.33 -12.75
CA GLY A 137 -10.50 4.55 -12.91
C GLY A 137 -10.83 5.25 -11.60
N MET A 138 -10.38 4.73 -10.45
CA MET A 138 -10.57 5.38 -9.16
C MET A 138 -9.48 6.41 -8.89
N ASN A 139 -9.84 7.48 -8.19
CA ASN A 139 -8.88 8.43 -7.64
C ASN A 139 -8.40 7.99 -6.24
N LEU A 140 -7.48 8.76 -5.65
CA LEU A 140 -6.92 8.43 -4.34
C LEU A 140 -7.97 8.46 -3.21
N GLU A 141 -8.88 9.43 -3.23
CA GLU A 141 -9.95 9.57 -2.21
C GLU A 141 -10.87 8.34 -2.22
N GLU A 142 -11.33 7.91 -3.40
CA GLU A 142 -12.18 6.73 -3.57
C GLU A 142 -11.50 5.44 -3.09
N VAL A 143 -10.18 5.32 -3.31
CA VAL A 143 -9.41 4.17 -2.82
C VAL A 143 -9.23 4.20 -1.30
N ILE A 144 -9.03 5.38 -0.71
CA ILE A 144 -9.00 5.55 0.75
C ILE A 144 -10.34 5.11 1.36
N ASP A 145 -11.46 5.56 0.78
CA ASP A 145 -12.81 5.18 1.19
C ASP A 145 -13.04 3.67 1.06
N LEU A 146 -12.58 3.07 -0.03
CA LEU A 146 -12.68 1.63 -0.27
C LEU A 146 -11.91 0.82 0.80
N ILE A 147 -10.67 1.22 1.11
CA ILE A 147 -9.87 0.59 2.17
C ILE A 147 -10.58 0.75 3.53
N SER A 148 -11.05 1.96 3.84
CA SER A 148 -11.78 2.24 5.08
C SER A 148 -13.05 1.39 5.21
N ALA A 149 -13.83 1.27 4.13
CA ALA A 149 -15.06 0.48 4.09
C ALA A 149 -14.78 -1.02 4.31
N GLN A 150 -13.75 -1.57 3.67
CA GLN A 150 -13.38 -2.98 3.81
C GLN A 150 -13.01 -3.35 5.25
N TYR A 151 -12.34 -2.46 5.98
CA TYR A 151 -11.81 -2.74 7.31
C TYR A 151 -12.68 -2.21 8.47
N SER A 152 -13.52 -1.20 8.24
CA SER A 152 -14.48 -0.72 9.25
C SER A 152 -15.55 -1.76 9.59
N ASN A 153 -16.05 -2.50 8.60
CA ASN A 153 -17.08 -3.53 8.81
C ASN A 153 -16.53 -4.79 9.52
N ASN A 154 -15.22 -5.02 9.44
CA ASN A 154 -14.55 -6.14 10.11
C ASN A 154 -14.42 -5.97 11.64
N LYS A 155 -14.56 -4.75 12.17
CA LYS A 155 -14.35 -4.48 13.61
C LYS A 155 -15.38 -5.16 14.52
N SER A 156 -16.57 -5.52 14.03
CA SER A 156 -17.60 -6.17 14.85
C SER A 156 -17.32 -7.64 15.13
N TRP A 157 -16.95 -8.44 14.13
CA TRP A 157 -16.79 -9.88 14.33
C TRP A 157 -15.46 -10.27 14.99
N ILE A 158 -14.39 -9.48 14.80
CA ILE A 158 -13.09 -9.70 15.48
C ILE A 158 -13.21 -9.47 16.98
N LYS A 159 -14.00 -8.47 17.40
CA LYS A 159 -14.32 -8.26 18.83
C LYS A 159 -15.07 -9.46 19.41
N VAL A 160 -16.02 -10.02 18.66
CA VAL A 160 -16.76 -11.22 19.08
C VAL A 160 -15.82 -12.43 19.20
N LEU A 161 -14.94 -12.65 18.21
CA LEU A 161 -13.97 -13.75 18.25
C LEU A 161 -13.01 -13.61 19.44
N PHE A 162 -12.50 -12.40 19.70
CA PHE A 162 -11.63 -12.13 20.85
C PHE A 162 -12.33 -12.43 22.18
N VAL A 163 -13.60 -12.02 22.32
CA VAL A 163 -14.42 -12.35 23.51
C VAL A 163 -14.59 -13.86 23.67
N ILE A 164 -14.86 -14.58 22.58
CA ILE A 164 -15.00 -16.05 22.61
C ILE A 164 -13.69 -16.70 23.08
N VAL A 165 -12.54 -16.31 22.52
CA VAL A 165 -11.23 -16.83 22.92
C VAL A 165 -10.96 -16.56 24.41
N LEU A 166 -11.28 -15.35 24.90
CA LEU A 166 -11.16 -14.98 26.31
C LEU A 166 -12.03 -15.86 27.22
N VAL A 167 -13.29 -16.10 26.85
CA VAL A 167 -14.21 -16.95 27.61
C VAL A 167 -13.71 -18.39 27.66
N VAL A 168 -13.20 -18.91 26.55
CA VAL A 168 -12.62 -20.26 26.49
C VAL A 168 -11.37 -20.35 27.37
N ALA A 169 -10.46 -19.37 27.31
CA ALA A 169 -9.26 -19.34 28.15
C ALA A 169 -9.61 -19.29 29.65
N LEU A 170 -10.58 -18.46 30.04
CA LEU A 170 -11.07 -18.40 31.42
C LEU A 170 -11.70 -19.73 31.86
N PHE A 171 -12.49 -20.37 31.01
CA PHE A 171 -13.08 -21.67 31.30
C PHE A 171 -12.00 -22.73 31.62
N PHE A 172 -10.93 -22.79 30.83
CA PHE A 172 -9.81 -23.70 31.10
C PHE A 172 -9.09 -23.37 32.41
N LEU A 173 -8.82 -22.09 32.69
CA LEU A 173 -8.18 -21.65 33.93
C LEU A 173 -9.01 -21.98 35.18
N PHE A 174 -10.33 -21.82 35.12
CA PHE A 174 -11.21 -22.13 36.26
C PHE A 174 -11.40 -23.64 36.44
N ARG A 175 -11.43 -24.42 35.35
CA ARG A 175 -11.52 -25.88 35.41
C ARG A 175 -10.31 -26.51 36.10
N ASP A 176 -9.12 -25.98 35.88
CA ASP A 176 -7.89 -26.53 36.46
C ASP A 176 -7.72 -26.15 37.96
N TRP A 177 -8.63 -25.34 38.52
CA TRP A 177 -8.62 -24.91 39.93
C TRP A 177 -9.67 -25.61 40.81
N THR A 178 -10.59 -26.39 40.22
CA THR A 178 -11.62 -27.21 40.92
C THR A 178 -11.29 -28.69 40.82
#